data_AF-A0A2C9KTD5-F1
#
_entry.id   AF-A0A2C9KTD5-F1
#
_cell.length_a   1.000
_cell.length_b   1.000
_cell.length_c   1.000
_cell.angle_alpha   90.00
_cell.angle_beta   90.00
_cell.angle_gamma   90.00
#
_symmetry.space_group_name_H-M   'P 1'
#
loop_
_entity.id
_entity.type
_entity.pdbx_description
1 polymer ?
#
loop_
_entity_poly.entity_id
_entity_poly.type
_entity_poly.pdbx_seq_one_letter_code
_entity_poly.pdbx_strand_id
1 'polypeptide(L)'
;MSILNELKERGIFNNITSEEKFNKLPENVGVYIGFDPTAESLHLGNYIQISILKRFKSAGFKAIAVLGGATGMIGDPSGRSSERNLLDQKTLLNNKAKIKAQLESYGLEVVDNLDFYKDMNVLDFLREVGKLANVNHMIQKDVVKSRLDAENIESIVSEHKSNLQSRSGQKALAYEVVKDVHSLEDAEDALKLSNVLFGSGDIKTLSPNQVLQFDGSVPTFMNLTGSLKDVLISIGAANSNREVREFLSTGTIEVNGEKIMDENFLVSPGFD
;
A
#
# COMPACT_ATOMS: atom_id res chain seq x y z
N MET A 1 -10.27 19.69 -36.17
CA MET A 1 -10.72 20.32 -34.91
C MET A 1 -9.85 19.78 -33.79
N SER A 2 -9.35 20.62 -32.87
CA SER A 2 -8.59 20.11 -31.71
C SER A 2 -9.50 19.23 -30.84
N ILE A 3 -8.98 18.11 -30.36
CA ILE A 3 -9.72 17.20 -29.47
C ILE A 3 -10.24 17.94 -28.23
N LEU A 4 -9.49 18.91 -27.69
CA LEU A 4 -9.95 19.71 -26.55
C LEU A 4 -11.18 20.55 -26.88
N ASN A 5 -11.22 21.17 -28.06
CA ASN A 5 -12.37 21.96 -28.49
C ASN A 5 -13.60 21.06 -28.66
N GLU A 6 -13.43 19.86 -29.22
CA GLU A 6 -14.51 18.89 -29.32
C GLU A 6 -15.04 18.49 -27.94
N LEU A 7 -14.17 18.23 -26.96
CA LEU A 7 -14.60 17.89 -25.59
C LEU A 7 -15.34 19.06 -24.91
N LYS A 8 -14.89 20.30 -25.13
CA LYS A 8 -15.52 21.52 -24.60
C LYS A 8 -16.91 21.74 -25.21
N GLU A 9 -17.03 21.68 -26.52
CA GLU A 9 -18.31 21.86 -27.22
C GLU A 9 -19.35 20.80 -26.85
N ARG A 10 -18.89 19.59 -26.54
CA ARG A 10 -19.76 18.50 -26.07
C ARG A 10 -20.11 18.58 -24.59
N GLY A 11 -19.58 19.55 -23.85
CA GLY A 11 -19.84 19.70 -22.42
C GLY A 11 -19.26 18.58 -21.54
N ILE A 12 -18.26 17.85 -22.03
CA ILE A 12 -17.61 16.73 -21.30
C ILE A 12 -16.19 17.08 -20.81
N PHE A 13 -15.74 18.31 -21.07
CA PHE A 13 -14.50 18.86 -20.53
C PHE A 13 -14.74 19.44 -19.14
N ASN A 14 -14.01 18.96 -18.14
CA ASN A 14 -14.03 19.51 -16.78
C ASN A 14 -12.83 20.41 -16.53
N ASN A 15 -11.62 19.84 -16.56
CA ASN A 15 -10.38 20.54 -16.27
C ASN A 15 -9.19 19.96 -17.06
N ILE A 16 -8.11 20.75 -17.14
CA ILE A 16 -6.81 20.34 -17.65
C ILE A 16 -5.71 21.08 -16.89
N THR A 17 -4.55 20.45 -16.70
CA THR A 17 -3.43 21.07 -15.98
C THR A 17 -2.83 22.27 -16.72
N SER A 18 -2.72 22.19 -18.05
CA SER A 18 -2.28 23.30 -18.90
C SER A 18 -2.70 23.06 -20.35
N GLU A 19 -3.58 23.90 -20.85
CA GLU A 19 -4.03 23.85 -22.24
C GLU A 19 -2.88 24.18 -23.21
N GLU A 20 -2.01 25.12 -22.84
CA GLU A 20 -0.83 25.48 -23.64
C GLU A 20 0.13 24.30 -23.83
N LYS A 21 0.46 23.58 -22.74
CA LYS A 21 1.33 22.41 -22.83
C LYS A 21 0.69 21.29 -23.64
N PHE A 22 -0.61 21.08 -23.48
CA PHE A 22 -1.34 20.09 -24.27
C PHE A 22 -1.28 20.38 -25.78
N ASN A 23 -1.46 21.64 -26.18
CA ASN A 23 -1.41 22.03 -27.59
C ASN A 23 0.01 21.96 -28.19
N LYS A 24 1.05 21.87 -27.35
CA LYS A 24 2.46 21.73 -27.76
C LYS A 24 2.98 20.29 -27.66
N LEU A 25 2.11 19.31 -27.43
CA LEU A 25 2.51 17.92 -27.34
C LEU A 25 3.13 17.43 -28.66
N PRO A 26 4.20 16.61 -28.60
CA PRO A 26 4.79 16.03 -29.79
C PRO A 26 3.83 15.04 -30.47
N GLU A 27 4.16 14.64 -31.70
CA GLU A 27 3.48 13.51 -32.35
C GLU A 27 3.72 12.21 -31.57
N ASN A 28 2.81 11.23 -31.70
CA ASN A 28 2.86 9.92 -31.03
C ASN A 28 2.78 9.94 -29.49
N VAL A 29 2.04 10.89 -28.90
CA VAL A 29 1.76 10.88 -27.46
C VAL A 29 0.69 9.85 -27.10
N GLY A 30 0.94 9.13 -26.01
CA GLY A 30 -0.04 8.22 -25.40
C GLY A 30 -0.94 8.92 -24.39
N VAL A 31 -2.20 8.51 -24.34
CA VAL A 31 -3.16 8.88 -23.30
C VAL A 31 -3.70 7.63 -22.63
N TYR A 32 -4.02 7.71 -21.34
CA TYR A 32 -4.59 6.57 -20.63
C TYR A 32 -5.77 6.97 -19.75
N ILE A 33 -6.67 6.01 -19.52
CA ILE A 33 -7.69 6.08 -18.47
C ILE A 33 -7.70 4.76 -17.70
N GLY A 34 -7.79 4.83 -16.37
CA GLY A 34 -7.86 3.68 -15.48
C GLY A 34 -9.29 3.13 -15.34
N PHE A 35 -9.42 1.81 -15.27
CA PHE A 35 -10.66 1.08 -15.03
C PHE A 35 -10.44 0.04 -13.92
N ASP A 36 -11.09 0.22 -12.77
CA ASP A 36 -10.97 -0.73 -11.66
C ASP A 36 -12.00 -1.88 -11.78
N PRO A 37 -11.58 -3.14 -11.60
CA PRO A 37 -12.42 -4.33 -11.76
C PRO A 37 -13.35 -4.61 -10.57
N THR A 38 -14.14 -3.61 -10.19
CA THR A 38 -15.05 -3.66 -9.04
C THR A 38 -16.31 -4.51 -9.26
N ALA A 39 -16.62 -4.86 -10.51
CA ALA A 39 -17.75 -5.70 -10.89
C ALA A 39 -17.42 -6.52 -12.15
N GLU A 40 -18.30 -7.45 -12.53
CA GLU A 40 -18.11 -8.31 -13.71
C GLU A 40 -18.20 -7.56 -15.05
N SER A 41 -18.79 -6.37 -15.07
CA SER A 41 -18.98 -5.56 -16.28
C SER A 41 -18.89 -4.09 -15.93
N LEU A 42 -18.33 -3.30 -16.86
CA LEU A 42 -18.47 -1.86 -16.85
C LEU A 42 -19.93 -1.48 -17.12
N HIS A 43 -20.36 -0.36 -16.55
CA HIS A 43 -21.71 0.18 -16.72
C HIS A 43 -21.66 1.53 -17.45
N LEU A 44 -22.83 2.15 -17.64
CA LEU A 44 -22.96 3.40 -18.39
C LEU A 44 -22.06 4.54 -17.87
N GLY A 45 -21.75 4.54 -16.56
CA GLY A 45 -20.84 5.53 -15.96
C GLY A 45 -19.43 5.46 -16.53
N ASN A 46 -18.95 4.25 -16.83
CA ASN A 46 -17.64 4.04 -17.45
C ASN A 46 -17.66 4.30 -18.97
N TYR A 47 -18.83 4.31 -19.59
CA TYR A 47 -18.93 4.51 -21.04
C TYR A 47 -18.46 5.90 -21.45
N ILE A 48 -18.62 6.92 -20.60
CA ILE A 48 -18.08 8.26 -20.84
C ILE A 48 -16.55 8.20 -21.01
N GLN A 49 -15.86 7.47 -20.13
CA GLN A 49 -14.41 7.27 -20.18
C GLN A 49 -13.99 6.50 -21.44
N ILE A 50 -14.69 5.41 -21.78
CA ILE A 50 -14.45 4.63 -23.01
C ILE A 50 -14.62 5.52 -24.25
N SER A 51 -15.70 6.30 -24.30
CA SER A 51 -15.99 7.23 -25.39
C SER A 51 -14.90 8.28 -25.55
N ILE A 52 -14.38 8.83 -24.44
CA ILE A 52 -13.26 9.77 -24.45
C ILE A 52 -12.00 9.10 -25.02
N LEU A 53 -11.59 7.92 -24.55
CA LEU A 53 -10.44 7.19 -25.09
C LEU A 53 -10.58 6.94 -26.60
N LYS A 54 -11.76 6.54 -27.06
CA LYS A 54 -12.03 6.33 -28.48
C LYS A 54 -11.89 7.62 -29.29
N ARG A 55 -12.32 8.77 -28.76
CA ARG A 55 -12.14 10.07 -29.44
C ARG A 55 -10.68 10.47 -29.52
N PHE A 56 -9.91 10.27 -28.45
CA PHE A 56 -8.46 10.47 -28.48
C PHE A 56 -7.79 9.55 -29.51
N LYS A 57 -8.19 8.29 -29.59
CA LYS A 57 -7.72 7.35 -30.62
C LYS A 57 -8.02 7.86 -32.04
N SER A 58 -9.26 8.31 -32.29
CA SER A 58 -9.65 8.89 -33.58
C SER A 58 -8.92 10.20 -33.91
N ALA A 59 -8.47 10.93 -32.89
CA ALA A 59 -7.65 12.14 -33.03
C ALA A 59 -6.15 11.83 -33.23
N GLY A 60 -5.75 10.55 -33.32
CA GLY A 60 -4.38 10.13 -33.61
C GLY A 60 -3.51 9.83 -32.39
N PHE A 61 -4.06 9.88 -31.17
CA PHE A 61 -3.32 9.52 -29.96
C PHE A 61 -3.24 8.01 -29.76
N LYS A 62 -2.16 7.55 -29.13
CA LYS A 62 -2.11 6.16 -28.62
C LYS A 62 -2.98 6.06 -27.35
N ALA A 63 -4.20 5.59 -27.49
CA ALA A 63 -5.17 5.49 -26.39
C ALA A 63 -5.10 4.11 -25.69
N ILE A 64 -4.77 4.12 -24.40
CA ILE A 64 -4.58 2.91 -23.57
C ILE A 64 -5.62 2.88 -22.45
N ALA A 65 -6.34 1.77 -22.31
CA ALA A 65 -7.13 1.49 -21.13
C ALA A 65 -6.26 0.76 -20.11
N VAL A 66 -6.09 1.32 -18.92
CA VAL A 66 -5.31 0.70 -17.84
C VAL A 66 -6.27 -0.03 -16.91
N LEU A 67 -6.18 -1.35 -16.89
CA LEU A 67 -6.94 -2.21 -15.99
C LEU A 67 -6.28 -2.22 -14.61
N GLY A 68 -7.09 -1.97 -13.58
CA GLY A 68 -6.64 -1.86 -12.21
C GLY A 68 -6.46 -3.21 -11.50
N GLY A 69 -5.56 -4.08 -11.98
CA GLY A 69 -5.32 -5.37 -11.32
C GLY A 69 -4.73 -5.23 -9.90
N ALA A 70 -3.76 -4.33 -9.70
CA ALA A 70 -3.20 -4.02 -8.38
C ALA A 70 -4.06 -3.00 -7.61
N THR A 71 -4.54 -1.95 -8.27
CA THR A 71 -5.38 -0.92 -7.62
C THR A 71 -6.73 -1.48 -7.18
N GLY A 72 -7.27 -2.48 -7.89
CA GLY A 72 -8.47 -3.20 -7.49
C GLY A 72 -8.29 -4.08 -6.24
N MET A 73 -7.07 -4.51 -5.92
CA MET A 73 -6.74 -5.22 -4.68
C MET A 73 -6.61 -4.28 -3.48
N ILE A 74 -6.21 -3.03 -3.71
CA ILE A 74 -6.06 -2.02 -2.65
C ILE A 74 -7.39 -1.30 -2.41
N GLY A 75 -8.11 -0.94 -3.48
CA GLY A 75 -9.32 -0.14 -3.41
C GLY A 75 -9.04 1.36 -3.39
N ASP A 76 -9.89 2.12 -4.07
CA ASP A 76 -9.78 3.57 -4.16
C ASP A 76 -10.64 4.27 -3.07
N PRO A 77 -10.03 5.11 -2.20
CA PRO A 77 -10.74 5.85 -1.16
C PRO A 77 -11.55 7.06 -1.71
N SER A 78 -11.51 7.35 -3.00
CA SER A 78 -12.18 8.54 -3.55
C SER A 78 -13.71 8.43 -3.51
N GLY A 79 -14.35 9.29 -2.70
CA GLY A 79 -15.78 9.63 -2.83
C GLY A 79 -16.80 8.64 -2.24
N ARG A 80 -16.39 7.72 -1.35
CA ARG A 80 -17.32 6.83 -0.62
C ARG A 80 -17.12 6.95 0.89
N SER A 81 -18.22 6.95 1.65
CA SER A 81 -18.26 7.11 3.11
C SER A 81 -18.19 5.79 3.90
N SER A 82 -18.16 4.64 3.22
CA SER A 82 -18.05 3.31 3.82
C SER A 82 -16.89 2.52 3.22
N GLU A 83 -16.28 1.66 4.04
CA GLU A 83 -15.28 0.65 3.65
C GLU A 83 -15.77 -0.16 2.43
N ARG A 84 -14.85 -0.51 1.53
CA ARG A 84 -15.15 -1.49 0.47
C ARG A 84 -14.81 -2.87 1.00
N ASN A 85 -15.70 -3.84 0.80
CA ASN A 85 -15.31 -5.24 0.92
C ASN A 85 -14.26 -5.55 -0.16
N LEU A 86 -13.06 -5.94 0.29
CA LEU A 86 -12.01 -6.45 -0.59
C LEU A 86 -12.55 -7.66 -1.37
N LEU A 87 -12.42 -7.62 -2.69
CA LEU A 87 -12.79 -8.74 -3.54
C LEU A 87 -11.79 -9.87 -3.33
N ASP A 88 -12.29 -11.10 -3.16
CA ASP A 88 -11.41 -12.26 -3.17
C ASP A 88 -10.69 -12.38 -4.52
N GLN A 89 -9.49 -12.98 -4.51
CA GLN A 89 -8.65 -13.06 -5.70
C GLN A 89 -9.35 -13.72 -6.89
N LYS A 90 -10.20 -14.73 -6.66
CA LYS A 90 -10.90 -15.43 -7.75
C LYS A 90 -11.93 -14.52 -8.40
N THR A 91 -12.71 -13.79 -7.61
CA THR A 91 -13.67 -12.80 -8.09
C THR A 91 -12.96 -11.66 -8.84
N LEU A 92 -11.86 -11.15 -8.29
CA LEU A 92 -11.07 -10.11 -8.93
C LEU A 92 -10.54 -10.56 -10.31
N LEU A 93 -9.96 -11.76 -10.40
CA LEU A 93 -9.45 -12.31 -11.66
C LEU A 93 -10.56 -12.51 -12.70
N ASN A 94 -11.74 -12.97 -12.28
CA ASN A 94 -12.91 -13.10 -13.14
C ASN A 94 -13.40 -11.73 -13.66
N ASN A 95 -13.56 -10.74 -12.77
CA ASN A 95 -13.94 -9.38 -13.15
C ASN A 95 -12.93 -8.77 -14.12
N LYS A 96 -11.64 -8.94 -13.83
CA LYS A 96 -10.53 -8.46 -14.65
C LYS A 96 -10.59 -9.02 -16.07
N ALA A 97 -10.80 -10.33 -16.21
CA ALA A 97 -10.91 -10.98 -17.52
C ALA A 97 -12.11 -10.44 -18.32
N LYS A 98 -13.28 -10.30 -17.68
CA LYS A 98 -14.50 -9.80 -18.33
C LYS A 98 -14.37 -8.33 -18.76
N ILE A 99 -13.84 -7.47 -17.89
CA ILE A 99 -13.64 -6.04 -18.19
C ILE A 99 -12.59 -5.86 -19.28
N LYS A 100 -11.49 -6.64 -19.24
CA LYS A 100 -10.48 -6.63 -20.31
C LYS A 100 -11.11 -6.94 -21.66
N ALA A 101 -11.85 -8.05 -21.75
CA ALA A 101 -12.54 -8.45 -22.98
C ALA A 101 -13.55 -7.38 -23.45
N GLN A 102 -14.27 -6.76 -22.52
CA GLN A 102 -15.21 -5.68 -22.83
C GLN A 102 -14.49 -4.45 -23.41
N LEU A 103 -13.40 -3.99 -22.81
CA LEU A 103 -12.61 -2.87 -23.32
C LEU A 103 -11.99 -3.17 -24.69
N GLU A 104 -11.45 -4.37 -24.88
CA GLU A 104 -10.90 -4.83 -26.16
C GLU A 104 -11.96 -4.88 -27.26
N SER A 105 -13.19 -5.26 -26.94
CA SER A 105 -14.33 -5.25 -27.89
C SER A 105 -14.68 -3.84 -28.40
N TYR A 106 -14.32 -2.79 -27.65
CA TYR A 106 -14.43 -1.40 -28.09
C TYR A 106 -13.24 -0.94 -28.96
N GLY A 107 -12.29 -1.83 -29.23
CA GLY A 107 -11.09 -1.58 -30.03
C GLY A 107 -10.02 -0.80 -29.29
N LEU A 108 -9.97 -0.89 -27.95
CA LEU A 108 -8.95 -0.24 -27.13
C LEU A 108 -7.79 -1.20 -26.83
N GLU A 109 -6.58 -0.66 -26.73
CA GLU A 109 -5.41 -1.38 -26.18
C GLU A 109 -5.56 -1.42 -24.66
N VAL A 110 -5.42 -2.60 -24.04
CA VAL A 110 -5.60 -2.78 -22.59
C VAL A 110 -4.30 -3.27 -21.96
N VAL A 111 -3.85 -2.59 -20.90
CA VAL A 111 -2.69 -2.96 -20.09
C VAL A 111 -3.12 -3.14 -18.64
N ASP A 112 -2.60 -4.14 -17.94
CA ASP A 112 -2.89 -4.39 -16.52
C ASP A 112 -1.80 -3.76 -15.64
N ASN A 113 -2.19 -2.91 -14.69
CA ASN A 113 -1.21 -2.29 -13.79
C ASN A 113 -0.56 -3.29 -12.82
N LEU A 114 -1.12 -4.50 -12.65
CA LEU A 114 -0.48 -5.57 -11.91
C LEU A 114 0.88 -5.94 -12.53
N ASP A 115 1.03 -5.83 -13.85
CA ASP A 115 2.30 -6.13 -14.52
C ASP A 115 3.43 -5.18 -14.12
N PHE A 116 3.11 -4.00 -13.58
CA PHE A 116 4.10 -3.03 -13.10
C PHE A 116 4.58 -3.35 -11.68
N TYR A 117 3.69 -3.90 -10.84
CA TYR A 117 3.92 -4.04 -9.41
C TYR A 117 4.22 -5.47 -8.97
N LYS A 118 3.90 -6.49 -9.77
CA LYS A 118 3.99 -7.92 -9.38
C LYS A 118 5.39 -8.36 -8.91
N ASP A 119 6.45 -7.72 -9.40
CA ASP A 119 7.84 -8.03 -9.05
C ASP A 119 8.44 -7.04 -8.04
N MET A 120 7.65 -6.07 -7.57
CA MET A 120 8.07 -5.03 -6.64
C MET A 120 7.72 -5.44 -5.20
N ASN A 121 8.73 -5.57 -4.35
CA ASN A 121 8.50 -5.78 -2.91
C ASN A 121 8.22 -4.45 -2.19
N VAL A 122 7.78 -4.55 -0.93
CA VAL A 122 7.44 -3.38 -0.10
C VAL A 122 8.62 -2.42 0.09
N LEU A 123 9.85 -2.94 0.26
CA LEU A 123 11.02 -2.10 0.45
C LEU A 123 11.38 -1.32 -0.82
N ASP A 124 11.29 -1.97 -1.98
CA ASP A 124 11.49 -1.34 -3.29
C ASP A 124 10.44 -0.25 -3.52
N PHE A 125 9.16 -0.53 -3.24
CA PHE A 125 8.09 0.45 -3.35
C PHE A 125 8.35 1.69 -2.48
N LEU A 126 8.67 1.49 -1.20
CA LEU A 126 8.92 2.59 -0.27
C LEU A 126 10.16 3.41 -0.68
N ARG A 127 11.20 2.75 -1.17
CA ARG A 127 12.46 3.40 -1.57
C ARG A 127 12.34 4.15 -2.89
N GLU A 128 11.60 3.62 -3.86
CA GLU A 128 11.52 4.20 -5.21
C GLU A 128 10.37 5.18 -5.35
N VAL A 129 9.17 4.79 -4.91
CA VAL A 129 7.94 5.58 -5.02
C VAL A 129 7.70 6.38 -3.75
N GLY A 130 7.79 5.74 -2.58
CA GLY A 130 7.47 6.35 -1.28
C GLY A 130 8.26 7.63 -0.99
N LYS A 131 9.54 7.69 -1.36
CA LYS A 131 10.39 8.89 -1.16
C LYS A 131 9.90 10.14 -1.92
N LEU A 132 9.13 9.96 -3.00
CA LEU A 132 8.59 11.05 -3.80
C LEU A 132 7.29 11.62 -3.21
N ALA A 133 6.66 10.88 -2.29
CA ALA A 133 5.40 11.23 -1.68
C ALA A 133 5.62 12.02 -0.37
N ASN A 134 5.26 13.31 -0.38
CA ASN A 134 5.25 14.10 0.83
C ASN A 134 3.99 13.81 1.64
N VAL A 135 4.16 13.18 2.79
CA VAL A 135 3.05 12.72 3.65
C VAL A 135 2.19 13.89 4.15
N ASN A 136 2.81 15.03 4.50
CA ASN A 136 2.06 16.23 4.90
C ASN A 136 1.16 16.73 3.75
N HIS A 137 1.65 16.65 2.51
CA HIS A 137 0.86 17.01 1.34
C HIS A 137 -0.28 16.02 1.09
N MET A 138 -0.06 14.71 1.31
CA MET A 138 -1.08 13.68 1.13
C MET A 138 -2.25 13.85 2.10
N ILE A 139 -1.95 14.08 3.38
CA ILE A 139 -2.94 14.31 4.44
C ILE A 139 -3.82 15.53 4.15
N GLN A 140 -3.26 16.55 3.50
CA GLN A 140 -3.98 17.78 3.16
C GLN A 140 -4.90 17.66 1.94
N LYS A 141 -4.87 16.54 1.20
CA LYS A 141 -5.78 16.34 0.06
C LYS A 141 -7.22 16.20 0.57
N ASP A 142 -8.16 16.89 -0.07
CA ASP A 142 -9.57 16.93 0.38
C ASP A 142 -10.18 15.54 0.60
N VAL A 143 -9.86 14.55 -0.24
CA VAL A 143 -10.33 13.16 -0.12
C VAL A 143 -9.84 12.48 1.16
N VAL A 144 -8.59 12.71 1.53
CA VAL A 144 -7.96 12.14 2.74
C VAL A 144 -8.39 12.95 3.97
N LYS A 145 -8.45 14.28 3.82
CA LYS A 145 -8.90 15.23 4.84
C LYS A 145 -10.36 15.03 5.23
N SER A 146 -11.24 14.62 4.32
CA SER A 146 -12.64 14.33 4.65
C SER A 146 -12.84 13.03 5.42
N ARG A 147 -11.82 12.16 5.44
CA ARG A 147 -11.84 10.85 6.10
C ARG A 147 -11.14 10.89 7.46
N LEU A 148 -10.05 11.67 7.55
CA LEU A 148 -9.43 12.06 8.81
C LEU A 148 -10.34 13.05 9.54
N ASP A 149 -10.69 12.80 10.80
CA ASP A 149 -11.42 13.78 11.61
C ASP A 149 -10.69 15.13 11.60
N ALA A 150 -11.38 16.18 11.14
CA ALA A 150 -10.78 17.49 10.88
C ALA A 150 -10.13 18.13 12.12
N GLU A 151 -10.58 17.77 13.33
CA GLU A 151 -10.01 18.23 14.60
C GLU A 151 -8.63 17.58 14.92
N ASN A 152 -8.30 16.43 14.33
CA ASN A 152 -7.04 15.72 14.58
C ASN A 152 -5.91 16.10 13.61
N ILE A 153 -6.22 16.60 12.40
CA ILE A 153 -5.22 16.81 11.35
C ILE A 153 -4.22 17.93 11.69
N GLU A 154 -4.70 19.07 12.18
CA GLU A 154 -3.81 20.19 12.52
C GLU A 154 -2.85 19.82 13.65
N SER A 155 -3.35 19.07 14.64
CA SER A 155 -2.54 18.52 15.73
C SER A 155 -1.49 17.54 15.21
N ILE A 156 -1.89 16.56 14.40
CA ILE A 156 -0.98 15.54 13.83
C ILE A 156 0.09 16.19 12.94
N VAL A 157 -0.28 17.16 12.11
CA VAL A 157 0.67 17.88 11.24
C VAL A 157 1.62 18.75 12.08
N SER A 158 1.12 19.39 13.13
CA SER A 158 1.95 20.17 14.06
C SER A 158 2.96 19.28 14.79
N GLU A 159 2.51 18.14 15.32
CA GLU A 159 3.35 17.13 15.98
C GLU A 159 4.40 16.54 15.02
N HIS A 160 4.01 16.22 13.78
CA HIS A 160 4.94 15.68 12.80
C HIS A 160 6.03 16.69 12.44
N LYS A 161 5.67 17.97 12.32
CA LYS A 161 6.62 19.05 12.05
C LYS A 161 7.55 19.32 13.22
N SER A 162 7.08 19.19 14.47
CA SER A 162 7.91 19.37 15.66
C SER A 162 8.83 18.19 15.91
N ASN A 163 8.46 16.97 15.47
CA ASN A 163 9.30 15.79 15.55
C ASN A 163 9.12 14.86 14.33
N LEU A 164 9.96 15.04 13.29
CA LEU A 164 9.90 14.19 12.10
C LEU A 164 10.18 12.69 12.38
N GLN A 165 10.90 12.37 13.47
CA GLN A 165 11.21 10.99 13.85
C GLN A 165 10.01 10.25 14.44
N SER A 166 9.02 10.97 14.99
CA SER A 166 7.79 10.34 15.51
C SER A 166 6.98 9.67 14.41
N ARG A 167 7.14 10.17 13.17
CA ARG A 167 6.38 9.77 11.99
C ARG A 167 4.86 9.81 12.21
N SER A 168 4.38 10.73 13.07
CA SER A 168 2.97 10.81 13.47
C SER A 168 2.03 10.97 12.27
N GLY A 169 2.39 11.79 11.28
CA GLY A 169 1.63 11.92 10.03
C GLY A 169 1.55 10.61 9.23
N GLN A 170 2.68 9.91 9.07
CA GLN A 170 2.74 8.62 8.36
C GLN A 170 1.89 7.57 9.07
N LYS A 171 1.99 7.50 10.40
CA LYS A 171 1.22 6.55 11.23
C LYS A 171 -0.28 6.81 11.11
N ALA A 172 -0.71 8.07 11.22
CA ALA A 172 -2.11 8.44 11.07
C ALA A 172 -2.65 8.12 9.67
N LEU A 173 -1.89 8.46 8.63
CA LEU A 173 -2.30 8.15 7.25
C LEU A 173 -2.37 6.64 7.01
N ALA A 174 -1.37 5.88 7.46
CA ALA A 174 -1.36 4.43 7.32
C ALA A 174 -2.53 3.78 8.07
N TYR A 175 -2.82 4.24 9.29
CA TYR A 175 -3.95 3.75 10.08
C TYR A 175 -5.29 3.96 9.36
N GLU A 176 -5.55 5.18 8.87
CA GLU A 176 -6.79 5.46 8.15
C GLU A 176 -6.89 4.67 6.85
N VAL A 177 -5.79 4.52 6.11
CA VAL A 177 -5.77 3.71 4.89
C VAL A 177 -6.06 2.25 5.19
N VAL A 178 -5.43 1.66 6.21
CA VAL A 178 -5.69 0.26 6.58
C VAL A 178 -7.12 0.09 7.07
N LYS A 179 -7.63 1.02 7.88
CA LYS A 179 -9.03 1.03 8.35
C LYS A 179 -9.99 1.02 7.17
N ASP A 180 -9.79 1.94 6.23
CA ASP A 180 -10.66 2.12 5.07
C ASP A 180 -10.62 0.95 4.07
N VAL A 181 -9.47 0.30 3.94
CA VAL A 181 -9.21 -0.77 2.97
C VAL A 181 -9.57 -2.14 3.54
N HIS A 182 -9.27 -2.38 4.81
CA HIS A 182 -9.41 -3.68 5.46
C HIS A 182 -10.54 -3.65 6.49
N SER A 183 -10.29 -3.09 7.66
CA SER A 183 -11.26 -2.87 8.73
C SER A 183 -10.64 -2.08 9.88
N LEU A 184 -11.47 -1.57 10.80
CA LEU A 184 -10.98 -1.00 12.06
C LEU A 184 -10.13 -1.99 12.87
N GLU A 185 -10.54 -3.26 12.94
CA GLU A 185 -9.81 -4.31 13.67
C GLU A 185 -8.42 -4.54 13.05
N ASP A 186 -8.34 -4.61 11.72
CA ASP A 186 -7.06 -4.76 11.01
C ASP A 186 -6.13 -3.55 11.20
N ALA A 187 -6.69 -2.33 11.28
CA ALA A 187 -5.92 -1.11 11.53
C ALA A 187 -5.35 -1.07 12.94
N GLU A 188 -6.17 -1.44 13.94
CA GLU A 188 -5.75 -1.57 15.33
C GLU A 188 -4.68 -2.66 15.49
N ASP A 189 -4.86 -3.80 14.83
CA ASP A 189 -3.90 -4.91 14.82
C ASP A 189 -2.57 -4.52 14.15
N ALA A 190 -2.61 -3.89 12.97
CA ALA A 190 -1.42 -3.41 12.29
C ALA A 190 -0.65 -2.38 13.14
N LEU A 191 -1.37 -1.47 13.82
CA LEU A 191 -0.77 -0.51 14.73
C LEU A 191 -0.12 -1.20 15.93
N LYS A 192 -0.82 -2.17 16.53
CA LYS A 192 -0.33 -2.95 17.67
C LYS A 192 0.93 -3.75 17.31
N LEU A 193 0.91 -4.46 16.18
CA LEU A 193 2.06 -5.22 15.66
C LEU A 193 3.27 -4.32 15.38
N SER A 194 3.04 -3.18 14.73
CA SER A 194 4.08 -2.19 14.44
C SER A 194 4.71 -1.65 15.73
N ASN A 195 3.89 -1.33 16.74
CA ASN A 195 4.39 -0.86 18.04
C ASN A 195 5.24 -1.91 18.74
N VAL A 196 4.86 -3.19 18.70
CA VAL A 196 5.67 -4.29 19.25
C VAL A 196 7.00 -4.40 18.50
N LEU A 197 6.98 -4.39 17.16
CA LEU A 197 8.16 -4.57 16.33
C LEU A 197 9.20 -3.44 16.52
N PHE A 198 8.74 -2.21 16.74
CA PHE A 198 9.61 -1.04 16.93
C PHE A 198 9.84 -0.68 18.41
N GLY A 199 9.48 -1.56 19.35
CA GLY A 199 9.86 -1.47 20.76
C GLY A 199 9.02 -0.51 21.61
N SER A 200 7.86 -0.06 21.13
CA SER A 200 6.90 0.76 21.88
C SER A 200 5.68 -0.03 22.39
N GLY A 201 5.63 -1.34 22.16
CA GLY A 201 4.56 -2.25 22.59
C GLY A 201 5.07 -3.54 23.21
N ASP A 202 4.21 -4.24 23.95
CA ASP A 202 4.54 -5.50 24.63
C ASP A 202 4.09 -6.71 23.79
N ILE A 203 5.05 -7.55 23.39
CA ILE A 203 4.80 -8.77 22.61
C ILE A 203 3.85 -9.75 23.30
N LYS A 204 3.78 -9.73 24.65
CA LYS A 204 2.87 -10.57 25.44
C LYS A 204 1.40 -10.24 25.23
N THR A 205 1.11 -9.07 24.64
CA THR A 205 -0.26 -8.68 24.31
C THR A 205 -0.75 -9.30 23.00
N LEU A 206 0.13 -9.92 22.21
CA LEU A 206 -0.21 -10.50 20.91
C LEU A 206 -0.75 -11.92 21.06
N SER A 207 -1.77 -12.25 20.28
CA SER A 207 -2.22 -13.64 20.13
C SER A 207 -1.26 -14.44 19.24
N PRO A 208 -1.29 -15.79 19.27
CA PRO A 208 -0.46 -16.62 18.38
C PRO A 208 -0.65 -16.28 16.90
N ASN A 209 -1.90 -16.04 16.47
CA ASN A 209 -2.21 -15.65 15.10
C ASN A 209 -1.60 -14.29 14.73
N GLN A 210 -1.58 -13.34 15.67
CA GLN A 210 -0.95 -12.03 15.46
C GLN A 210 0.58 -12.15 15.35
N VAL A 211 1.20 -13.04 16.14
CA VAL A 211 2.65 -13.30 16.01
C VAL A 211 2.99 -13.94 14.66
N LEU A 212 2.13 -14.83 14.14
CA LEU A 212 2.30 -15.41 12.81
C LEU A 212 2.23 -14.36 11.68
N GLN A 213 1.58 -13.20 11.88
CA GLN A 213 1.55 -12.14 10.88
C GLN A 213 2.92 -11.48 10.63
N PHE A 214 3.89 -11.68 11.52
CA PHE A 214 5.27 -11.24 11.27
C PHE A 214 5.99 -12.10 10.24
N ASP A 215 5.48 -13.30 9.93
CA ASP A 215 6.12 -14.22 9.00
C ASP A 215 6.24 -13.62 7.59
N GLY A 216 7.43 -13.73 7.01
CA GLY A 216 7.78 -13.09 5.74
C GLY A 216 8.09 -11.58 5.81
N SER A 217 7.79 -10.91 6.92
CA SER A 217 8.13 -9.50 7.15
C SER A 217 9.39 -9.31 8.00
N VAL A 218 9.74 -10.32 8.81
CA VAL A 218 10.98 -10.40 9.59
C VAL A 218 11.68 -11.74 9.33
N PRO A 219 13.00 -11.88 9.61
CA PRO A 219 13.68 -13.17 9.53
C PRO A 219 13.05 -14.19 10.49
N THR A 220 12.44 -15.24 9.94
CA THR A 220 11.84 -16.36 10.68
C THR A 220 12.75 -17.59 10.63
N PHE A 221 12.90 -18.29 11.76
CA PHE A 221 13.65 -19.53 11.86
C PHE A 221 12.79 -20.62 12.53
N MET A 222 12.87 -21.85 12.03
CA MET A 222 12.11 -23.00 12.54
C MET A 222 13.00 -23.98 13.31
N ASN A 223 12.39 -24.77 14.18
CA ASN A 223 13.05 -25.86 14.93
C ASN A 223 14.23 -25.39 15.80
N LEU A 224 14.11 -24.20 16.38
CA LEU A 224 15.11 -23.69 17.33
C LEU A 224 15.03 -24.49 18.62
N THR A 225 16.12 -25.19 18.97
CA THR A 225 16.23 -25.95 20.21
C THR A 225 17.63 -25.79 20.78
N GLY A 226 17.74 -25.76 22.11
CA GLY A 226 19.03 -25.72 22.81
C GLY A 226 19.27 -24.40 23.52
N SER A 227 20.54 -24.12 23.82
CA SER A 227 20.90 -22.89 24.52
C SER A 227 20.74 -21.67 23.61
N LEU A 228 20.34 -20.54 24.19
CA LEU A 228 20.18 -19.25 23.49
C LEU A 228 21.46 -18.87 22.72
N LYS A 229 22.63 -19.17 23.31
CA LYS A 229 23.93 -18.97 22.66
C LYS A 229 24.06 -19.75 21.36
N ASP A 230 23.73 -21.04 21.38
CA ASP A 230 23.84 -21.89 20.20
C ASP A 230 22.81 -21.46 19.13
N VAL A 231 21.61 -21.08 19.57
CA VAL A 231 20.56 -20.54 18.70
C VAL A 231 21.02 -19.28 17.99
N LEU A 232 21.51 -18.27 18.72
CA LEU A 232 21.95 -16.98 18.15
C LEU A 232 23.08 -17.13 17.12
N ILE A 233 24.01 -18.07 17.35
CA ILE A 233 25.07 -18.36 16.38
C ILE A 233 24.49 -19.09 15.16
N SER A 234 23.60 -20.07 15.37
CA SER A 234 23.03 -20.87 14.27
C SER A 234 22.19 -20.03 13.29
N ILE A 235 21.49 -19.02 13.79
CA ILE A 235 20.67 -18.10 12.98
C ILE A 235 21.48 -16.93 12.40
N GLY A 236 22.77 -16.84 12.71
CA GLY A 236 23.65 -15.77 12.24
C GLY A 236 23.45 -14.42 12.94
N ALA A 237 22.76 -14.38 14.08
CA ALA A 237 22.58 -13.18 14.90
C ALA A 237 23.84 -12.82 15.70
N ALA A 238 24.77 -13.77 15.88
CA ALA A 238 26.10 -13.55 16.44
C ALA A 238 27.13 -14.43 15.73
N ASN A 239 28.36 -13.94 15.58
CA ASN A 239 29.46 -14.63 14.90
C ASN A 239 30.31 -15.49 15.86
N SER A 240 30.22 -15.27 17.16
CA SER A 240 31.02 -16.01 18.14
C SER A 240 30.40 -16.05 19.55
N ASN A 241 30.83 -17.03 20.35
CA ASN A 241 30.47 -17.12 21.77
C ASN A 241 30.85 -15.87 22.57
N ARG A 242 31.92 -15.17 22.18
CA ARG A 242 32.34 -13.94 22.85
C ARG A 242 31.34 -12.80 22.60
N GLU A 243 30.86 -12.68 21.36
CA GLU A 243 29.89 -11.67 20.94
C GLU A 243 28.53 -11.89 21.61
N VAL A 244 28.09 -13.15 21.73
CA VAL A 244 26.87 -13.49 22.49
C VAL A 244 26.96 -13.01 23.95
N ARG A 245 28.09 -13.26 24.63
CA ARG A 245 28.28 -12.82 26.03
C ARG A 245 28.26 -11.30 26.16
N GLU A 246 28.82 -10.60 25.18
CA GLU A 246 28.78 -9.15 25.13
C GLU A 246 27.33 -8.66 25.06
N PHE A 247 26.53 -9.18 24.12
CA PHE A 247 25.12 -8.84 23.96
C PHE A 247 24.26 -9.15 25.19
N LEU A 248 24.53 -10.27 25.86
CA LEU A 248 23.86 -10.63 27.10
C LEU A 248 24.28 -9.69 28.23
N SER A 249 25.56 -9.35 28.36
CA SER A 249 26.05 -8.43 29.40
C SER A 249 25.52 -7.01 29.26
N THR A 250 25.27 -6.57 28.02
CA THR A 250 24.67 -5.26 27.71
C THR A 250 23.15 -5.26 27.77
N GLY A 251 22.52 -6.43 28.00
CA GLY A 251 21.06 -6.58 28.06
C GLY A 251 20.38 -6.22 26.74
N THR A 252 21.03 -6.54 25.62
CA THR A 252 20.57 -6.22 24.26
C THR A 252 19.69 -7.32 23.67
N ILE A 253 19.73 -8.53 24.24
CA ILE A 253 18.92 -9.66 23.79
C ILE A 253 17.64 -9.74 24.62
N GLU A 254 16.50 -9.77 23.94
CA GLU A 254 15.18 -9.97 24.53
C GLU A 254 14.53 -11.22 23.95
N VAL A 255 13.96 -12.07 24.81
CA VAL A 255 13.14 -13.22 24.42
C VAL A 255 11.74 -12.98 24.97
N ASN A 256 10.73 -12.93 24.10
CA ASN A 256 9.34 -12.62 24.47
C ASN A 256 9.21 -11.32 25.31
N GLY A 257 10.01 -10.30 24.98
CA GLY A 257 10.02 -9.00 25.66
C GLY A 257 10.78 -8.98 26.99
N GLU A 258 11.43 -10.07 27.38
CA GLU A 258 12.24 -10.14 28.60
C GLU A 258 13.74 -10.15 28.27
N LYS A 259 14.50 -9.26 28.91
CA LYS A 259 15.95 -9.20 28.75
C LYS A 259 16.59 -10.45 29.34
N ILE A 260 17.34 -11.16 28.51
CA ILE A 260 18.06 -12.37 28.93
C ILE A 260 19.52 -12.01 29.16
N MET A 261 20.04 -12.40 30.33
CA MET A 261 21.45 -12.23 30.71
C MET A 261 22.18 -13.59 30.81
N ASP A 262 21.44 -14.71 30.77
CA ASP A 262 21.99 -16.06 30.93
C ASP A 262 22.28 -16.71 29.57
N GLU A 263 23.54 -17.06 29.32
CA GLU A 263 23.96 -17.74 28.08
C GLU A 263 23.44 -19.17 27.95
N ASN A 264 23.03 -19.79 29.06
CA ASN A 264 22.47 -21.13 29.11
C ASN A 264 20.94 -21.14 29.13
N PHE A 265 20.30 -19.98 28.93
CA PHE A 265 18.85 -19.91 28.76
C PHE A 265 18.41 -20.89 27.68
N LEU A 266 17.52 -21.81 28.02
CA LEU A 266 17.02 -22.81 27.08
C LEU A 266 15.88 -22.23 26.27
N VAL A 267 16.04 -22.19 24.96
CA VAL A 267 14.96 -21.81 24.05
C VAL A 267 14.01 -22.99 23.93
N SER A 268 12.81 -22.83 24.48
CA SER A 268 11.69 -23.76 24.33
C SER A 268 10.66 -23.21 23.34
N PRO A 269 9.84 -24.07 22.70
CA PRO A 269 8.70 -23.63 21.91
C PRO A 269 7.80 -22.71 22.75
N GLY A 270 7.54 -21.50 22.26
CA GLY A 270 6.91 -20.41 23.01
C GLY A 270 5.37 -20.41 22.99
N PHE A 271 4.74 -21.44 22.42
CA PHE A 271 3.29 -21.57 22.38
C PHE A 271 2.91 -23.01 22.74
N ASP A 272 2.28 -23.19 23.90
CA ASP A 272 1.36 -24.31 24.15
C ASP A 272 0.00 -24.00 23.51
#